data_AF-A0A8T7FPD1-F1
#
_entry.id   AF-A0A8T7FPD1-F1
#
_cell.length_a   1.000
_cell.length_b   1.000
_cell.length_c   1.000
_cell.angle_alpha   90.00
_cell.angle_beta   90.00
_cell.angle_gamma   90.00
#
_symmetry.space_group_name_H-M   'P 1'
#
loop_
_entity.id
_entity.type
_entity.pdbx_description
1 polymer ?
#
loop_
_entity_poly.entity_id
_entity_poly.type
_entity_poly.pdbx_seq_one_letter_code
_entity_poly.pdbx_strand_id
1 'polypeptide(L)'
;MNTKNRVVLVLVTAIAMLACNALTQSGGDQQPPTSPPIISTIPALPTAIVEPPAADVLFSDDFSVPSVEMETYSGDEGSAGTENGVYVVRSTGSLWQWGRSDSEFADVVVEADARMESGPSNNNVGFGVICRLSEREDTSVDGYMLAISADGYYTIRSITASNMSPLVDWDLHECGQPGEIPRTVSVPHAAGAS
;
A
#
# COMPACT_ATOMS: atom_id res chain seq x y z
N MET A 1 24.16 25.23 -23.15
CA MET A 1 24.91 24.45 -24.16
C MET A 1 25.15 23.06 -23.59
N ASN A 2 24.66 22.06 -24.31
CA ASN A 2 24.34 20.71 -23.84
C ASN A 2 25.57 19.84 -23.56
N THR A 3 25.52 19.05 -22.48
CA THR A 3 26.39 17.88 -22.29
C THR A 3 25.56 16.61 -22.48
N LYS A 4 26.11 15.70 -23.29
CA LYS A 4 25.43 14.66 -24.08
C LYS A 4 25.17 13.37 -23.29
N ASN A 5 23.98 12.79 -23.52
CA ASN A 5 23.63 11.40 -23.25
C ASN A 5 24.64 10.40 -23.82
N ARG A 6 24.89 9.31 -23.10
CA ARG A 6 25.47 8.07 -23.65
C ARG A 6 24.72 6.84 -23.15
N VAL A 7 23.93 6.27 -24.06
CA VAL A 7 23.31 4.94 -23.96
C VAL A 7 24.34 3.90 -24.38
N VAL A 8 24.48 2.80 -23.63
CA VAL A 8 25.25 1.63 -24.04
C VAL A 8 24.35 0.41 -23.99
N LEU A 9 24.07 -0.13 -25.19
CA LEU A 9 23.31 -1.33 -25.48
C LEU A 9 24.31 -2.49 -25.66
N VAL A 10 24.15 -3.62 -24.96
CA VAL A 10 24.98 -4.82 -25.18
C VAL A 10 24.12 -5.94 -25.75
N LEU A 11 24.52 -6.39 -26.94
CA LEU A 11 23.88 -7.38 -27.81
C LEU A 11 24.06 -8.82 -27.33
N VAL A 12 23.02 -9.62 -27.60
CA VAL A 12 22.95 -11.09 -27.55
C VAL A 12 23.83 -11.71 -28.65
N THR A 13 24.58 -12.77 -28.33
CA THR A 13 25.12 -13.68 -29.36
C THR A 13 24.78 -15.13 -29.01
N ALA A 14 24.07 -15.77 -29.95
CA ALA A 14 23.76 -17.19 -29.97
C ALA A 14 24.96 -17.96 -30.53
N ILE A 15 25.26 -19.14 -29.98
CA ILE A 15 26.17 -20.11 -30.59
C ILE A 15 25.37 -21.37 -30.91
N ALA A 16 25.32 -21.68 -32.20
CA ALA A 16 24.67 -22.85 -32.77
C ALA A 16 25.70 -23.92 -33.15
N MET A 17 25.37 -25.16 -32.77
CA MET A 17 25.64 -26.46 -33.42
C MET A 17 27.08 -26.97 -33.61
N LEU A 18 27.32 -28.16 -33.05
CA LEU A 18 28.17 -29.20 -33.64
C LEU A 18 27.42 -30.55 -33.57
N ALA A 19 27.39 -31.26 -34.69
CA ALA A 19 26.52 -32.41 -34.96
C ALA A 19 27.21 -33.79 -34.84
N CYS A 20 26.37 -34.81 -34.68
CA CYS A 20 26.47 -36.23 -35.10
C CYS A 20 27.57 -37.14 -34.53
N ASN A 21 27.16 -38.18 -33.79
CA ASN A 21 26.99 -39.50 -34.42
C ASN A 21 26.10 -40.47 -33.62
N ALA A 22 25.37 -41.28 -34.38
CA ALA A 22 24.36 -42.23 -33.96
C ALA A 22 24.94 -43.54 -33.40
N LEU A 23 24.22 -44.14 -32.44
CA LEU A 23 24.16 -45.59 -32.28
C LEU A 23 22.70 -46.02 -32.04
N THR A 24 22.29 -46.98 -32.85
CA THR A 24 20.99 -47.64 -32.94
C THR A 24 20.91 -48.80 -31.94
N GLN A 25 19.79 -48.94 -31.24
CA GLN A 25 19.18 -50.16 -30.65
C GLN A 25 18.07 -49.68 -29.71
N SER A 26 16.92 -50.31 -29.52
CA SER A 26 16.24 -51.48 -30.08
C SER A 26 14.80 -51.32 -29.60
N GLY A 27 13.82 -51.71 -30.42
CA GLY A 27 12.42 -51.67 -30.03
C GLY A 27 12.17 -52.47 -28.74
N GLY A 28 11.35 -51.89 -27.86
CA GLY A 28 10.79 -52.51 -26.68
C GLY A 28 9.65 -51.62 -26.20
N ASP A 29 8.41 -52.04 -26.47
CA ASP A 29 7.20 -51.41 -25.97
C ASP A 29 7.25 -51.28 -24.44
N GLN A 30 7.46 -50.08 -23.93
CA GLN A 30 7.06 -49.70 -22.57
C GLN A 30 6.08 -48.55 -22.66
N GLN A 31 4.80 -48.92 -22.59
CA GLN A 31 3.68 -48.03 -22.31
C GLN A 31 4.05 -47.08 -21.16
N PRO A 32 3.84 -45.76 -21.29
CA PRO A 32 4.04 -44.83 -20.19
C PRO A 32 3.18 -45.26 -19.00
N PRO A 33 3.67 -45.21 -17.75
CA PRO A 33 2.81 -45.43 -16.62
C PRO A 33 1.68 -44.40 -16.67
N THR A 34 0.45 -44.90 -16.81
CA THR A 34 -0.77 -44.10 -16.69
C THR A 34 -0.82 -43.58 -15.27
N SER A 35 -0.36 -42.35 -15.06
CA SER A 35 -0.52 -41.67 -13.78
C SER A 35 -2.02 -41.48 -13.54
N PRO A 36 -2.58 -41.93 -12.41
CA PRO A 36 -3.97 -41.63 -12.09
C PRO A 36 -4.15 -40.10 -11.98
N PRO A 37 -5.32 -39.56 -12.31
CA PRO A 37 -5.58 -38.13 -12.10
C PRO A 37 -5.44 -37.85 -10.60
N ILE A 38 -4.45 -37.03 -10.23
CA ILE A 38 -4.37 -36.47 -8.89
C ILE A 38 -5.51 -35.47 -8.83
N ILE A 39 -6.65 -35.88 -8.26
CA ILE A 39 -7.71 -34.95 -7.86
C ILE A 39 -7.11 -34.15 -6.71
N SER A 40 -6.47 -33.03 -7.05
CA SER A 40 -6.02 -32.04 -6.08
C SER A 40 -7.26 -31.40 -5.49
N THR A 41 -7.82 -32.04 -4.46
CA THR A 41 -8.87 -31.45 -3.65
C THR A 41 -8.17 -30.42 -2.77
N ILE A 42 -7.91 -29.25 -3.32
CA ILE A 42 -7.57 -28.08 -2.52
C ILE A 42 -8.83 -27.80 -1.69
N PRO A 43 -8.81 -27.96 -0.35
CA PRO A 43 -9.93 -27.46 0.44
C PRO A 43 -9.97 -25.95 0.19
N ALA A 44 -11.09 -25.46 -0.35
CA ALA A 44 -11.34 -24.04 -0.40
C ALA A 44 -11.30 -23.55 1.05
N LEU A 45 -10.25 -22.81 1.40
CA LEU A 45 -10.22 -22.08 2.66
C LEU A 45 -11.44 -21.15 2.60
N PRO A 46 -12.40 -21.23 3.54
CA PRO A 46 -13.39 -20.19 3.64
C PRO A 46 -12.65 -18.95 4.13
N THR A 47 -12.11 -18.16 3.20
CA THR A 47 -11.91 -16.74 3.43
C THR A 47 -13.30 -16.12 3.40
N ALA A 48 -14.11 -16.43 4.42
CA ALA A 48 -15.12 -15.50 4.83
C ALA A 48 -14.32 -14.28 5.29
N ILE A 49 -14.18 -13.32 4.38
CA ILE A 49 -13.98 -11.92 4.77
C ILE A 49 -15.09 -11.71 5.77
N VAL A 50 -14.74 -11.59 7.06
CA VAL A 50 -15.69 -11.18 8.07
C VAL A 50 -16.06 -9.78 7.64
N GLU A 51 -17.13 -9.66 6.87
CA GLU A 51 -17.77 -8.38 6.59
C GLU A 51 -18.02 -7.78 7.97
N PRO A 52 -17.38 -6.65 8.30
CA PRO A 52 -17.56 -6.03 9.60
C PRO A 52 -19.07 -5.95 9.85
N PRO A 53 -19.56 -6.40 11.03
CA PRO A 53 -20.99 -6.36 11.32
C PRO A 53 -21.46 -4.95 11.00
N ALA A 54 -22.45 -4.79 10.09
CA ALA A 54 -22.88 -3.51 9.52
C ALA A 54 -22.74 -2.41 10.56
N ALA A 55 -21.57 -1.76 10.55
CA ALA A 55 -21.20 -0.85 11.61
C ALA A 55 -22.08 0.37 11.38
N ASP A 56 -22.51 1.03 12.46
CA ASP A 56 -23.05 2.37 12.30
C ASP A 56 -21.95 3.20 11.61
N VAL A 57 -22.15 3.47 10.31
CA VAL A 57 -21.19 4.22 9.51
C VAL A 57 -21.13 5.62 10.09
N LEU A 58 -20.03 5.91 10.78
CA LEU A 58 -19.85 7.19 11.48
C LEU A 58 -19.64 8.34 10.48
N PHE A 59 -18.96 8.03 9.37
CA PHE A 59 -18.70 8.94 8.26
C PHE A 59 -18.41 8.12 7.00
N SER A 60 -18.92 8.56 5.85
CA SER A 60 -18.61 8.02 4.53
C SER A 60 -18.79 9.11 3.50
N ASP A 61 -17.83 9.23 2.59
CA ASP A 61 -17.84 10.20 1.51
C ASP A 61 -17.13 9.58 0.29
N ASP A 62 -17.72 9.74 -0.89
CA ASP A 62 -17.12 9.33 -2.16
C ASP A 62 -16.38 10.48 -2.85
N PHE A 63 -16.46 11.70 -2.28
CA PHE A 63 -15.85 12.93 -2.75
C PHE A 63 -16.29 13.37 -4.15
N SER A 64 -17.44 12.87 -4.63
CA SER A 64 -18.06 13.31 -5.89
C SER A 64 -18.43 14.79 -5.89
N VAL A 65 -18.62 15.36 -4.70
CA VAL A 65 -18.77 16.80 -4.42
C VAL A 65 -17.83 17.20 -3.28
N PRO A 66 -17.49 18.50 -3.13
CA PRO A 66 -16.67 18.95 -2.01
C PRO A 66 -17.25 18.51 -0.66
N SER A 67 -16.45 17.81 0.12
CA SER A 67 -16.84 17.34 1.46
C SER A 67 -17.09 18.52 2.39
N VAL A 68 -18.12 18.40 3.23
CA VAL A 68 -18.37 19.32 4.35
C VAL A 68 -17.76 18.86 5.66
N GLU A 69 -17.27 17.61 5.69
CA GLU A 69 -16.73 16.95 6.88
C GLU A 69 -15.20 16.91 6.83
N MET A 70 -14.61 16.80 5.64
CA MET A 70 -13.16 16.85 5.46
C MET A 70 -12.69 18.27 5.22
N GLU A 71 -11.65 18.68 5.94
CA GLU A 71 -11.10 20.03 5.84
C GLU A 71 -10.61 20.36 4.41
N THR A 72 -10.59 21.65 4.09
CA THR A 72 -9.99 22.16 2.85
C THR A 72 -9.05 23.31 3.16
N TYR A 73 -7.80 23.23 2.71
CA TYR A 73 -6.81 24.29 2.87
C TYR A 73 -5.83 24.33 1.69
N SER A 74 -5.16 25.48 1.53
CA SER A 74 -4.06 25.68 0.60
C SER A 74 -3.04 26.64 1.19
N GLY A 75 -1.78 26.24 1.20
CA GLY A 75 -0.65 27.04 1.69
C GLY A 75 0.67 26.65 1.01
N ASP A 76 1.77 27.25 1.46
CA ASP A 76 3.08 27.08 0.82
C ASP A 76 3.65 25.65 0.99
N GLU A 77 3.36 25.00 2.12
CA GLU A 77 3.84 23.65 2.44
C GLU A 77 2.94 22.54 1.87
N GLY A 78 1.73 22.87 1.41
CA GLY A 78 0.81 21.88 0.86
C GLY A 78 -0.66 22.33 0.78
N SER A 79 -1.51 21.40 0.38
CA SER A 79 -2.95 21.59 0.30
C SER A 79 -3.73 20.30 0.57
N ALA A 80 -4.97 20.45 1.00
CA ALA A 80 -5.94 19.36 1.04
C ALA A 80 -7.30 19.87 0.55
N GLY A 81 -8.02 19.05 -0.20
CA GLY A 81 -9.36 19.41 -0.69
C GLY A 81 -9.88 18.49 -1.77
N THR A 82 -11.14 18.68 -2.16
CA THR A 82 -11.78 17.88 -3.21
C THR A 82 -11.45 18.43 -4.60
N GLU A 83 -10.93 17.58 -5.48
CA GLU A 83 -10.59 17.91 -6.86
C GLU A 83 -10.97 16.77 -7.79
N ASN A 84 -11.69 17.07 -8.88
CA ASN A 84 -12.07 16.07 -9.90
C ASN A 84 -12.76 14.81 -9.34
N GLY A 85 -13.56 14.97 -8.28
CA GLY A 85 -14.32 13.87 -7.69
C GLY A 85 -13.52 12.99 -6.72
N VAL A 86 -12.36 13.45 -6.23
CA VAL A 86 -11.56 12.76 -5.21
C VAL A 86 -11.04 13.75 -4.17
N TYR A 87 -10.81 13.29 -2.94
CA TYR A 87 -10.09 14.09 -1.94
C TYR A 87 -8.58 13.96 -2.16
N VAL A 88 -7.91 15.09 -2.39
CA VAL A 88 -6.47 15.14 -2.70
C VAL A 88 -5.73 15.86 -1.60
N VAL A 89 -4.68 15.22 -1.09
CA VAL A 89 -3.68 15.84 -0.22
C VAL A 89 -2.39 15.98 -1.00
N ARG A 90 -1.78 17.17 -0.94
CA ARG A 90 -0.49 17.47 -1.58
C ARG A 90 0.48 18.01 -0.56
N SER A 91 1.67 17.41 -0.53
CA SER A 91 2.83 18.02 0.11
C SER A 91 3.71 18.67 -0.95
N THR A 92 3.99 19.96 -0.77
CA THR A 92 4.95 20.73 -1.58
C THR A 92 6.24 21.03 -0.80
N GLY A 93 6.19 20.87 0.53
CA GLY A 93 7.33 21.00 1.43
C GLY A 93 8.07 19.70 1.69
N SER A 94 8.87 19.69 2.76
CA SER A 94 9.60 18.50 3.24
C SER A 94 8.82 17.70 4.29
N LEU A 95 7.67 18.22 4.73
CA LEU A 95 6.84 17.63 5.78
C LEU A 95 5.67 16.86 5.18
N TRP A 96 5.18 15.87 5.93
CA TRP A 96 3.93 15.20 5.63
C TRP A 96 2.78 16.20 5.71
N GLN A 97 1.81 16.05 4.82
CA GLN A 97 0.55 16.77 4.86
C GLN A 97 -0.59 15.78 4.98
N TRP A 98 -1.68 16.23 5.57
CA TRP A 98 -2.88 15.43 5.79
C TRP A 98 -4.12 16.29 5.60
N GLY A 99 -5.25 15.61 5.46
CA GLY A 99 -6.57 16.18 5.68
C GLY A 99 -7.21 15.55 6.91
N ARG A 100 -8.02 16.32 7.62
CA ARG A 100 -8.67 15.98 8.88
C ARG A 100 -10.19 16.08 8.73
N SER A 101 -10.90 15.17 9.38
CA SER A 101 -12.34 15.27 9.63
C SER A 101 -12.62 16.35 10.67
N ASP A 102 -13.69 17.11 10.51
CA ASP A 102 -14.15 18.08 11.51
C ASP A 102 -14.69 17.39 12.77
N SER A 103 -15.20 16.16 12.64
CA SER A 103 -15.62 15.31 13.74
C SER A 103 -14.47 14.53 14.35
N GLU A 104 -14.60 14.26 15.66
CA GLU A 104 -13.67 13.43 16.41
C GLU A 104 -14.28 12.05 16.69
N PHE A 105 -13.50 11.01 16.48
CA PHE A 105 -13.90 9.63 16.70
C PHE A 105 -12.88 8.90 17.59
N ALA A 106 -13.36 8.07 18.50
CA ALA A 106 -12.52 7.35 19.46
C ALA A 106 -12.05 5.98 18.93
N ASP A 107 -12.96 5.01 18.87
CA ASP A 107 -12.72 3.67 18.32
C ASP A 107 -13.34 3.60 16.93
N VAL A 108 -12.51 3.40 15.91
CA VAL A 108 -12.93 3.39 14.50
C VAL A 108 -12.24 2.29 13.72
N VAL A 109 -12.94 1.83 12.68
CA VAL A 109 -12.33 1.13 11.54
C VAL A 109 -12.33 2.12 10.39
N VAL A 110 -11.16 2.35 9.80
CA VAL A 110 -11.00 3.25 8.65
C VAL A 110 -10.81 2.40 7.40
N GLU A 111 -11.65 2.63 6.41
CA GLU A 111 -11.55 2.04 5.07
C GLU A 111 -11.47 3.19 4.05
N ALA A 112 -10.48 3.11 3.15
CA ALA A 112 -10.27 4.13 2.14
C ALA A 112 -9.63 3.52 0.89
N ASP A 113 -10.17 3.88 -0.27
CA ASP A 113 -9.52 3.66 -1.55
C ASP A 113 -8.56 4.83 -1.82
N ALA A 114 -7.27 4.63 -1.56
CA ALA A 114 -6.26 5.66 -1.80
C ALA A 114 -5.15 5.18 -2.73
N ARG A 115 -4.62 6.12 -3.51
CA ARG A 115 -3.49 5.90 -4.42
C ARG A 115 -2.59 7.12 -4.44
N MET A 116 -1.31 6.91 -4.74
CA MET A 116 -0.38 8.01 -4.97
C MET A 116 -0.50 8.49 -6.42
N GLU A 117 -0.94 9.74 -6.62
CA GLU A 117 -1.10 10.34 -7.96
C GLU A 117 0.24 10.70 -8.62
N SER A 118 1.18 11.20 -7.81
CA SER A 118 2.42 11.79 -8.29
C SER A 118 3.50 11.74 -7.21
N GLY A 119 4.75 11.81 -7.65
CA GLY A 119 5.92 11.75 -6.78
C GLY A 119 6.94 10.73 -7.28
N PRO A 120 8.13 10.68 -6.67
CA PRO A 120 9.11 9.64 -6.95
C PRO A 120 8.58 8.24 -6.64
N SER A 121 8.90 7.26 -7.49
CA SER A 121 8.60 5.84 -7.24
C SER A 121 9.70 5.18 -6.39
N ASN A 122 9.92 5.66 -5.17
CA ASN A 122 10.94 5.15 -4.25
C ASN A 122 10.47 5.20 -2.78
N ASN A 123 11.32 4.74 -1.87
CA ASN A 123 11.04 4.69 -0.43
C ASN A 123 11.06 6.05 0.29
N ASN A 124 11.27 7.16 -0.40
CA ASN A 124 11.36 8.48 0.23
C ASN A 124 10.01 9.22 0.29
N VAL A 125 8.98 8.68 -0.37
CA VAL A 125 7.63 9.23 -0.36
C VAL A 125 6.62 8.13 -0.10
N GLY A 126 5.46 8.52 0.41
CA GLY A 126 4.37 7.60 0.66
C GLY A 126 3.05 8.34 0.89
N PHE A 127 2.02 7.56 1.15
CA PHE A 127 0.67 8.01 1.46
C PHE A 127 0.04 7.06 2.47
N GLY A 128 -1.09 7.42 3.07
CA GLY A 128 -1.78 6.53 3.98
C GLY A 128 -2.83 7.23 4.81
N VAL A 129 -3.13 6.67 5.98
CA VAL A 129 -4.19 7.14 6.87
C VAL A 129 -3.63 7.42 8.26
N ILE A 130 -4.16 8.47 8.89
CA ILE A 130 -3.85 8.83 10.27
C ILE A 130 -5.13 8.68 11.08
N CYS A 131 -5.04 8.09 12.26
CA CYS A 131 -6.17 8.00 13.19
C CYS A 131 -5.76 8.45 14.59
N ARG A 132 -6.76 8.87 15.38
CA ARG A 132 -6.59 9.43 16.73
C ARG A 132 -5.61 10.61 16.78
N LEU A 133 -5.59 11.43 15.71
CA LEU A 133 -4.75 12.61 15.67
C LEU A 133 -5.29 13.66 16.64
N SER A 134 -4.57 13.93 17.71
CA SER A 134 -4.90 14.97 18.69
C SER A 134 -3.76 15.97 18.81
N GLU A 135 -4.07 17.25 18.79
CA GLU A 135 -3.12 18.32 19.03
C GLU A 135 -2.96 18.58 20.53
N ARG A 136 -1.72 18.83 20.96
CA ARG A 136 -1.33 19.14 22.34
C ARG A 136 -1.23 20.66 22.50
N GLU A 137 -1.14 21.11 23.75
CA GLU A 137 -1.02 22.55 24.06
C GLU A 137 0.23 23.21 23.43
N ASP A 138 1.31 22.45 23.25
CA ASP A 138 2.55 22.89 22.60
C ASP A 138 2.53 22.71 21.07
N THR A 139 1.33 22.55 20.49
CA THR A 139 1.05 22.31 19.06
C THR A 139 1.68 21.04 18.49
N SER A 140 2.28 20.18 19.33
CA SER A 140 2.73 18.87 18.89
C SER A 140 1.54 17.91 18.85
N VAL A 141 1.65 16.80 18.11
CA VAL A 141 0.52 15.88 17.89
C VAL A 141 0.79 14.49 18.43
N ASP A 142 -0.26 13.83 18.91
CA ASP A 142 -0.30 12.41 19.26
C ASP A 142 -1.23 11.68 18.29
N GLY A 143 -0.99 10.39 18.02
CA GLY A 143 -1.86 9.60 17.16
C GLY A 143 -1.19 8.35 16.59
N TYR A 144 -1.77 7.80 15.52
CA TYR A 144 -1.21 6.66 14.79
C TYR A 144 -1.27 6.90 13.30
N MET A 145 -0.26 6.40 12.57
CA MET A 145 -0.17 6.49 11.12
C MET A 145 0.07 5.12 10.52
N LEU A 146 -0.75 4.74 9.55
CA LEU A 146 -0.39 3.74 8.55
C LEU A 146 0.15 4.50 7.34
N ALA A 147 1.36 4.18 6.90
CA ALA A 147 1.91 4.71 5.67
C ALA A 147 2.34 3.58 4.74
N ILE A 148 2.14 3.79 3.44
CA ILE A 148 2.58 2.93 2.35
C ILE A 148 3.56 3.75 1.52
N SER A 149 4.77 3.22 1.34
CA SER A 149 5.78 3.83 0.50
C SER A 149 5.50 3.56 -0.98
N ALA A 150 6.01 4.42 -1.84
CA ALA A 150 5.80 4.26 -3.28
C ALA A 150 6.48 3.01 -3.89
N ASP A 151 7.42 2.39 -3.18
CA ASP A 151 8.05 1.12 -3.57
C ASP A 151 7.36 -0.12 -2.98
N GLY A 152 6.20 0.05 -2.32
CA GLY A 152 5.30 -1.04 -1.95
C GLY A 152 5.50 -1.62 -0.54
N TYR A 153 6.27 -0.95 0.30
CA TYR A 153 6.38 -1.29 1.72
C TYR A 153 5.33 -0.54 2.53
N TYR A 154 5.01 -1.05 3.72
CA TYR A 154 4.15 -0.35 4.66
C TYR A 154 4.77 -0.28 6.05
N THR A 155 4.29 0.65 6.87
CA THR A 155 4.69 0.82 8.27
C THR A 155 3.50 1.31 9.09
N ILE A 156 3.42 0.87 10.34
CA ILE A 156 2.48 1.43 11.33
C ILE A 156 3.30 2.14 12.38
N ARG A 157 2.98 3.40 12.66
CA ARG A 157 3.74 4.26 13.58
C ARG A 157 2.84 4.82 14.66
N SER A 158 3.35 4.87 15.88
CA SER A 158 2.81 5.72 16.93
C SER A 158 3.42 7.11 16.79
N ILE A 159 2.60 8.13 16.95
CA ILE A 159 3.01 9.53 17.00
C ILE A 159 2.85 9.99 18.45
N THR A 160 3.93 10.50 19.04
CA THR A 160 3.93 11.04 20.40
C THR A 160 4.71 12.34 20.44
N ALA A 161 4.04 13.44 20.78
CA ALA A 161 4.59 14.79 20.70
C ALA A 161 5.34 15.04 19.37
N SER A 162 4.67 14.73 18.25
CA SER A 162 5.17 14.80 16.88
C SER A 162 6.35 13.88 16.53
N ASN A 163 6.82 13.04 17.46
CA ASN A 163 7.85 12.04 17.19
C ASN A 163 7.20 10.74 16.72
N MET A 164 7.69 10.19 15.61
CA MET A 164 7.18 8.95 15.05
C MET A 164 8.06 7.76 15.44
N SER A 165 7.47 6.80 16.17
CA SER A 165 8.12 5.52 16.50
C SER A 165 7.41 4.36 15.78
N PRO A 166 8.15 3.39 15.22
CA PRO A 166 7.51 2.25 14.56
C PRO A 166 6.85 1.33 15.60
N LEU A 167 5.59 1.00 15.34
CA LEU A 167 4.91 -0.17 15.93
C LEU A 167 5.11 -1.40 15.03
N VAL A 168 5.12 -1.16 13.72
CA VAL A 168 5.55 -2.08 12.68
C VAL A 168 6.60 -1.36 11.85
N ASP A 169 7.81 -1.92 11.81
CA ASP A 169 8.88 -1.43 10.93
C ASP A 169 8.46 -1.55 9.45
N TRP A 170 9.23 -0.94 8.55
CA TRP A 170 8.97 -1.08 7.12
C TRP A 170 9.02 -2.56 6.73
N ASP A 171 7.87 -3.07 6.32
CA ASP A 171 7.70 -4.46 5.89
C ASP A 171 7.08 -4.50 4.51
N LEU A 172 7.43 -5.54 3.74
CA LEU A 172 6.85 -5.77 2.43
C LEU A 172 5.55 -6.54 2.64
N HIS A 173 4.45 -6.02 2.11
CA HIS A 173 3.23 -6.81 2.07
C HIS A 173 3.38 -7.89 0.99
N GLU A 174 3.71 -9.14 1.36
CA GLU A 174 3.65 -10.27 0.44
C GLU A 174 2.19 -10.61 0.10
N CYS A 175 1.55 -9.81 -0.75
CA CYS A 175 0.41 -10.27 -1.53
C CYS A 175 0.22 -9.44 -2.80
N GLY A 176 0.76 -9.94 -3.91
CA GLY A 176 0.05 -9.92 -5.19
C GLY A 176 0.11 -8.69 -6.08
N GLN A 177 0.04 -7.43 -5.63
CA GLN A 177 0.16 -6.24 -6.50
C GLN A 177 0.73 -5.01 -5.76
N PRO A 178 1.61 -4.20 -6.37
CA PRO A 178 2.08 -2.94 -5.78
C PRO A 178 0.96 -1.87 -5.74
N GLY A 179 0.79 -1.20 -4.60
CA GLY A 179 0.05 0.08 -4.52
C GLY A 179 -1.40 0.04 -4.04
N GLU A 180 -1.93 -1.10 -3.59
CA GLU A 180 -3.23 -1.18 -2.91
C GLU A 180 -3.07 -1.19 -1.38
N ILE A 181 -3.83 -0.33 -0.68
CA ILE A 181 -3.93 -0.36 0.78
C ILE A 181 -4.61 -1.68 1.20
N PRO A 182 -4.22 -2.33 2.33
CA PRO A 182 -5.10 -3.30 2.96
C PRO A 182 -6.47 -2.66 3.22
N ARG A 183 -7.54 -3.23 2.63
CA ARG A 183 -8.90 -2.67 2.63
C ARG A 183 -9.47 -2.34 4.01
N THR A 184 -8.93 -2.94 5.06
CA THR A 184 -9.36 -2.72 6.44
C THR A 184 -8.14 -2.54 7.33
N VAL A 185 -8.10 -1.43 8.07
CA VAL A 185 -7.10 -1.16 9.10
C VAL A 185 -7.80 -1.15 10.45
N SER A 186 -7.54 -2.18 11.26
CA SER A 186 -7.97 -2.22 12.67
C SER A 186 -6.75 -1.97 13.55
N VAL A 187 -6.68 -0.80 14.21
CA VAL A 187 -5.63 -0.52 15.18
C VAL A 187 -6.11 -1.02 16.56
N PRO A 188 -5.52 -2.09 17.12
CA PRO A 188 -5.94 -2.59 18.43
C PRO A 188 -5.60 -1.59 19.54
N HIS A 189 -6.41 -1.59 20.59
CA HIS A 189 -6.16 -0.87 21.83
C HIS A 189 -4.78 -1.25 22.41
N ALA A 190 -3.84 -0.30 22.47
CA ALA A 190 -2.64 -0.45 23.26
C ALA A 190 -3.02 -0.41 24.75
N ALA A 191 -3.23 -1.59 25.34
CA ALA A 191 -3.39 -1.72 26.78
C ALA A 191 -2.06 -1.36 27.46
N GLY A 192 -1.94 -0.14 27.99
CA GLY A 192 -0.77 0.23 28.78
C GLY A 192 -0.48 1.73 28.85
N ALA A 193 -1.32 2.47 29.55
CA ALA A 193 -0.89 3.67 30.27
C ALA A 193 -1.82 3.84 31.48
N SER A 194 -1.38 3.34 32.63
CA SER A 194 -1.89 3.71 33.96
C SER A 194 -0.93 4.72 34.56
#